data_AF-A0A4S8IIR1-F1
#
_entry.id   AF-A0A4S8IIR1-F1
#
_cell.length_a   1.000
_cell.length_b   1.000
_cell.length_c   1.000
_cell.angle_alpha   90.00
_cell.angle_beta   90.00
_cell.angle_gamma   90.00
#
_symmetry.space_group_name_H-M   'P 1'
#
loop_
_entity.id
_entity.type
_entity.pdbx_description
1 polymer ?
#
loop_
_entity_poly.entity_id
_entity_poly.type
_entity_poly.pdbx_seq_one_letter_code
_entity_poly.pdbx_strand_id
1 'polypeptide(L)'
;MKLFLLLPFICCYSIADARCRSGVSSGTFNVLHYGARANGFSDDSKVAPLCFGRSCINHSVSHQMLYDLFFFFFLVFNRFVPCLPVSVTMQAFMAAWKAACAASGNVKLHIPRRKYLVGPVKFDGPCRNVHSITVYMQVEVHPMTGIGYLKASTDLSKYVEGDDWIQFGHVDKLTLTGGGTFDGQGAVSWPFNKCPRKKNCRVLPTSIKFLATNDTVVRRVQSLNSKFFHVAVVGCKRFQGSNIRIHAPSNSPNTDGIHIERSSDVTICNSVIATGDDCISIGQGNVHVRISSITCGPGHGISVGSLGRYRDEGDVRGLVVRDSTISGTTNGIRIKTWQNSPGSSSATNMTFRNISMKGVANPIIIDQMYCPYVSCPSQAPSRVKISDIFFRDIRGTSATPVAVTLKCSRGAPCRNVNLHNVHLRYTGGSAATAECWNVKARYSGIQMPAPCH
;
A
#
# COMPACT_ATOMS: atom_id res chain seq x y z
N MET A 1 -42.45 59.67 9.38
CA MET A 1 -41.51 58.55 9.57
C MET A 1 -41.08 58.03 8.21
N LYS A 2 -39.77 58.02 7.97
CA LYS A 2 -39.10 57.64 6.72
C LYS A 2 -39.20 56.12 6.51
N LEU A 3 -39.56 55.67 5.30
CA LEU A 3 -39.42 54.29 4.87
C LEU A 3 -38.17 54.20 4.00
N PHE A 4 -37.04 53.81 4.60
CA PHE A 4 -35.81 53.46 3.88
C PHE A 4 -35.96 52.05 3.31
N LEU A 5 -35.86 51.91 1.99
CA LEU A 5 -35.62 50.61 1.34
C LEU A 5 -34.24 50.09 1.76
N LEU A 6 -34.20 48.98 2.47
CA LEU A 6 -33.00 48.16 2.67
C LEU A 6 -32.94 47.11 1.55
N LEU A 7 -32.09 47.37 0.55
CA LEU A 7 -31.62 46.36 -0.40
C LEU A 7 -30.79 45.30 0.36
N PRO A 8 -30.97 43.99 0.12
CA PRO A 8 -30.02 43.01 0.62
C PRO A 8 -28.73 43.13 -0.20
N PHE A 9 -27.62 43.39 0.49
CA PHE A 9 -26.28 43.24 -0.05
C PHE A 9 -26.07 41.78 -0.46
N ILE A 10 -26.24 41.49 -1.75
CA ILE A 10 -25.68 40.29 -2.36
C ILE A 10 -24.16 40.52 -2.41
N CYS A 11 -23.43 39.77 -1.59
CA CYS A 11 -21.97 39.74 -1.65
C CYS A 11 -21.55 39.06 -2.97
N CYS A 12 -21.55 39.83 -4.06
CA CYS A 12 -20.83 39.49 -5.28
C CYS A 12 -19.34 39.57 -4.95
N TYR A 13 -18.73 38.47 -4.52
CA TYR A 13 -17.30 38.33 -4.64
C TYR A 13 -16.97 38.34 -6.14
N SER A 14 -16.21 39.36 -6.54
CA SER A 14 -15.70 39.52 -7.89
C SER A 14 -15.04 38.23 -8.36
N ILE A 15 -15.61 37.66 -9.42
CA ILE A 15 -15.09 36.51 -10.13
C ILE A 15 -13.81 36.98 -10.81
N ALA A 16 -12.66 36.71 -10.20
CA ALA A 16 -11.40 36.75 -10.94
C ALA A 16 -11.46 35.63 -11.99
N ASP A 17 -11.57 36.05 -13.24
CA ASP A 17 -11.57 35.27 -14.48
C ASP A 17 -10.56 34.10 -14.45
N ALA A 18 -10.99 32.95 -13.94
CA ALA A 18 -10.33 31.68 -14.17
C ALA A 18 -10.75 31.20 -15.56
N ARG A 19 -10.16 31.83 -16.60
CA ARG A 19 -10.12 31.26 -17.94
C ARG A 19 -9.80 29.78 -17.80
N CYS A 20 -10.70 28.92 -18.30
CA CYS A 20 -10.39 27.53 -18.62
C CYS A 20 -9.13 27.54 -19.49
N ARG A 21 -7.95 27.35 -18.88
CA ARG A 21 -6.69 27.23 -19.60
C ARG A 21 -6.63 25.81 -20.19
N SER A 22 -7.49 25.53 -21.17
CA SER A 22 -7.20 24.47 -22.14
C SER A 22 -5.97 24.90 -22.91
N GLY A 23 -4.82 24.29 -22.60
CA GLY A 23 -3.55 24.56 -23.28
C GLY A 23 -2.36 24.93 -22.40
N VAL A 24 -2.34 24.60 -21.09
CA VAL A 24 -1.07 24.65 -20.35
C VAL A 24 -0.18 23.50 -20.85
N SER A 25 0.82 23.84 -21.67
CA SER A 25 1.95 22.98 -22.00
C SER A 25 2.73 22.64 -20.73
N SER A 26 3.35 21.46 -20.69
CA SER A 26 4.31 20.97 -19.69
C SER A 26 4.56 21.90 -18.50
N GLY A 27 4.11 21.52 -17.31
CA GLY A 27 4.04 22.47 -16.18
C GLY A 27 4.35 21.86 -14.82
N THR A 28 4.69 22.75 -13.89
CA THR A 28 4.76 22.44 -12.45
C THR A 28 3.47 22.88 -11.77
N PHE A 29 2.75 21.93 -11.19
CA PHE A 29 1.50 22.13 -10.46
C PHE A 29 1.82 22.09 -8.97
N ASN A 30 1.99 23.26 -8.37
CA ASN A 30 2.34 23.38 -6.95
C ASN A 30 1.06 23.35 -6.11
N VAL A 31 0.93 22.38 -5.20
CA VAL A 31 -0.27 22.22 -4.34
C VAL A 31 -0.62 23.49 -3.53
N LEU A 32 0.35 24.37 -3.26
CA LEU A 32 0.09 25.65 -2.58
C LEU A 32 -0.73 26.63 -3.44
N HIS A 33 -0.57 26.58 -4.77
CA HIS A 33 -1.37 27.40 -5.69
C HIS A 33 -2.83 26.97 -5.72
N TYR A 34 -3.11 25.72 -5.33
CA TYR A 34 -4.44 25.15 -5.21
C TYR A 34 -4.99 25.19 -3.78
N GLY A 35 -4.34 25.95 -2.88
CA GLY A 35 -4.85 26.21 -1.54
C GLY A 35 -4.35 25.27 -0.44
N ALA A 36 -3.40 24.36 -0.69
CA ALA A 36 -2.87 23.51 0.39
C ALA A 36 -2.15 24.34 1.46
N ARG A 37 -2.44 24.11 2.75
CA ARG A 37 -1.76 24.78 3.88
C ARG A 37 -1.14 23.77 4.86
N ALA A 38 -0.13 24.23 5.61
CA ALA A 38 0.63 23.40 6.58
C ALA A 38 -0.04 23.23 7.95
N ASN A 39 -1.20 23.85 8.17
CA ASN A 39 -1.92 23.85 9.44
C ASN A 39 -3.05 22.82 9.46
N GLY A 40 -3.13 21.96 8.44
CA GLY A 40 -4.21 20.97 8.28
C GLY A 40 -5.50 21.54 7.70
N PHE A 41 -5.51 22.81 7.31
CA PHE A 41 -6.61 23.47 6.59
C PHE A 41 -6.21 23.80 5.14
N SER A 42 -7.15 24.29 4.34
CA SER A 42 -6.91 24.77 2.97
C SER A 42 -7.45 26.19 2.78
N ASP A 43 -7.00 26.87 1.73
CA ASP A 43 -7.54 28.13 1.24
C ASP A 43 -8.56 27.88 0.12
N ASP A 44 -9.84 27.87 0.47
CA ASP A 44 -10.88 27.46 -0.48
C ASP A 44 -11.12 28.50 -1.58
N SER A 45 -10.69 29.74 -1.36
CA SER A 45 -10.69 30.76 -2.42
C SER A 45 -9.80 30.37 -3.62
N LYS A 46 -8.89 29.41 -3.43
CA LYS A 46 -7.95 28.93 -4.45
C LYS A 46 -8.35 27.58 -5.05
N VAL A 47 -9.34 26.90 -4.48
CA VAL A 47 -9.91 25.68 -5.04
C VAL A 47 -11.00 26.10 -6.04
N ALA A 48 -10.63 26.30 -7.31
CA ALA A 48 -11.61 26.70 -8.32
C ALA A 48 -12.75 25.64 -8.41
N PRO A 49 -14.03 26.05 -8.47
CA PRO A 49 -15.10 25.12 -8.78
C PRO A 49 -14.85 24.52 -10.17
N LEU A 50 -14.97 23.20 -10.27
CA LEU A 50 -14.85 22.47 -11.53
C LEU A 50 -16.03 22.83 -12.45
N CYS A 51 -15.86 23.84 -13.30
CA CYS A 51 -16.82 24.13 -14.35
C CYS A 51 -16.69 23.07 -15.46
N PHE A 52 -17.67 22.17 -15.55
CA PHE A 52 -17.90 21.38 -16.76
C PHE A 52 -18.77 22.20 -17.72
N GLY A 53 -18.17 22.76 -18.77
CA GLY A 53 -18.90 23.41 -19.87
C GLY A 53 -19.51 24.78 -19.52
N ARG A 54 -19.82 25.56 -20.57
CA ARG A 54 -20.35 26.93 -20.50
C ARG A 54 -21.84 26.98 -20.11
N SER A 55 -22.28 26.28 -19.08
CA SER A 55 -23.67 26.42 -18.60
C SER A 55 -23.80 26.07 -17.13
N CYS A 56 -23.97 27.09 -16.28
CA CYS A 56 -24.66 26.95 -15.02
C CYS A 56 -26.15 26.79 -15.34
N ILE A 57 -26.70 25.58 -15.28
CA ILE A 57 -28.15 25.39 -15.32
C ILE A 57 -28.67 25.43 -13.89
N ASN A 58 -29.33 26.54 -13.55
CA ASN A 58 -30.26 26.60 -12.43
C ASN A 58 -31.42 25.65 -12.72
N HIS A 59 -31.55 24.56 -11.96
CA HIS A 59 -32.85 23.88 -11.84
C HIS A 59 -33.58 24.45 -10.63
N SER A 60 -34.35 25.51 -10.85
CA SER A 60 -35.47 25.89 -9.99
C SER A 60 -36.72 25.13 -10.44
N VAL A 61 -37.18 24.26 -9.55
CA VAL A 61 -38.54 23.75 -9.30
C VAL A 61 -39.67 24.24 -10.23
N SER A 62 -40.46 23.30 -10.76
CA SER A 62 -41.86 23.53 -11.15
C SER A 62 -42.81 22.68 -10.29
N HIS A 63 -43.72 23.39 -9.62
CA HIS A 63 -45.00 23.05 -8.98
C HIS A 63 -45.40 21.58 -8.74
N GLN A 64 -45.80 21.25 -7.50
CA GLN A 64 -47.22 21.33 -7.07
C GLN A 64 -47.33 21.14 -5.54
N MET A 65 -48.25 21.93 -4.95
CA MET A 65 -48.66 22.08 -3.56
C MET A 65 -48.82 20.81 -2.71
N LEU A 66 -48.44 20.88 -1.42
CA LEU A 66 -49.35 20.90 -0.25
C LEU A 66 -48.58 20.63 1.05
N TYR A 67 -49.02 21.28 2.13
CA TYR A 67 -48.61 21.13 3.54
C TYR A 67 -47.54 22.10 4.08
N ASP A 68 -47.78 23.39 3.90
CA ASP A 68 -47.46 24.41 4.90
C ASP A 68 -48.42 24.29 6.10
N LEU A 69 -48.01 23.63 7.19
CA LEU A 69 -48.47 24.00 8.54
C LEU A 69 -47.65 23.38 9.71
N PHE A 70 -46.37 23.06 9.51
CA PHE A 70 -45.52 22.56 10.62
C PHE A 70 -44.09 23.15 10.69
N PHE A 71 -43.79 24.17 9.89
CA PHE A 71 -42.43 24.73 9.80
C PHE A 71 -42.30 26.21 10.20
N PHE A 72 -43.29 26.77 10.90
CA PHE A 72 -43.24 28.17 11.37
C PHE A 72 -42.78 28.35 12.83
N PHE A 73 -42.28 27.28 13.49
CA PHE A 73 -41.82 27.34 14.88
C PHE A 73 -40.34 27.00 15.10
N PHE A 74 -39.54 26.81 14.05
CA PHE A 74 -38.12 26.46 14.15
C PHE A 74 -37.15 27.47 13.49
N LEU A 75 -37.54 28.75 13.40
CA LEU A 75 -36.69 29.82 12.85
C LEU A 75 -36.40 30.97 13.83
N VAL A 76 -36.48 30.72 15.15
CA VAL A 76 -36.13 31.75 16.16
C VAL A 76 -35.07 31.29 17.17
N PHE A 77 -34.66 30.02 17.18
CA PHE A 77 -33.57 29.59 18.06
C PHE A 77 -32.59 28.65 17.35
N ASN A 78 -31.32 29.05 17.36
CA ASN A 78 -30.16 28.17 17.27
C ASN A 78 -29.98 27.35 15.98
N ARG A 79 -29.16 27.87 15.06
CA ARG A 79 -27.81 27.34 14.75
C ARG A 79 -27.45 27.70 13.30
N PHE A 80 -26.32 28.40 13.15
CA PHE A 80 -25.44 28.19 12.00
C PHE A 80 -25.48 26.71 11.64
N VAL A 81 -25.95 26.34 10.46
CA VAL A 81 -25.61 25.04 9.88
C VAL A 81 -24.16 25.20 9.47
N PRO A 82 -23.18 24.68 10.24
CA PRO A 82 -21.83 24.68 9.73
C PRO A 82 -21.85 23.69 8.58
N CYS A 83 -21.42 24.10 7.39
CA CYS A 83 -20.87 23.13 6.46
C CYS A 83 -19.76 22.41 7.24
N LEU A 84 -20.04 21.18 7.69
CA LEU A 84 -19.12 20.39 8.49
C LEU A 84 -17.80 20.23 7.72
N PRO A 85 -16.63 20.32 8.38
CA PRO A 85 -15.35 20.44 7.71
C PRO A 85 -14.92 19.10 7.14
N VAL A 86 -15.27 18.84 5.88
CA VAL A 86 -14.68 17.76 5.09
C VAL A 86 -13.26 18.18 4.71
N SER A 87 -12.32 17.96 5.63
CA SER A 87 -10.86 17.84 5.43
C SER A 87 -10.29 18.61 4.22
N VAL A 88 -10.35 19.93 4.32
CA VAL A 88 -10.12 20.93 3.27
C VAL A 88 -8.84 20.72 2.44
N THR A 89 -7.73 20.27 3.03
CA THR A 89 -6.45 20.00 2.32
C THR A 89 -6.56 18.93 1.23
N MET A 90 -7.50 17.99 1.36
CA MET A 90 -7.78 16.96 0.36
C MET A 90 -8.17 17.58 -0.99
N GLN A 91 -8.99 18.63 -0.97
CA GLN A 91 -9.49 19.30 -2.16
C GLN A 91 -8.37 19.99 -2.93
N ALA A 92 -7.44 20.65 -2.23
CA ALA A 92 -6.28 21.29 -2.84
C ALA A 92 -5.38 20.29 -3.59
N PHE A 93 -5.08 19.15 -2.98
CA PHE A 93 -4.30 18.09 -3.63
C PHE A 93 -5.03 17.49 -4.83
N MET A 94 -6.34 17.24 -4.70
CA MET A 94 -7.17 16.72 -5.79
C MET A 94 -7.31 17.71 -6.95
N ALA A 95 -7.45 19.00 -6.67
CA ALA A 95 -7.52 20.06 -7.68
C ALA A 95 -6.19 20.19 -8.43
N ALA A 96 -5.06 20.20 -7.70
CA ALA A 96 -3.73 20.22 -8.29
C ALA A 96 -3.48 18.99 -9.19
N TRP A 97 -3.90 17.79 -8.73
CA TRP A 97 -3.83 16.56 -9.53
C TRP A 97 -4.68 16.63 -10.80
N LYS A 98 -5.94 17.06 -10.69
CA LYS A 98 -6.84 17.18 -11.85
C LYS A 98 -6.27 18.12 -12.90
N ALA A 99 -5.74 19.27 -12.48
CA ALA A 99 -5.09 20.21 -13.38
C ALA A 99 -3.82 19.63 -14.03
N ALA A 100 -3.00 18.92 -13.25
CA ALA A 100 -1.81 18.24 -13.75
C ALA A 100 -2.16 17.14 -14.77
N CYS A 101 -3.18 16.33 -14.50
CA CYS A 101 -3.62 15.22 -15.34
C CYS A 101 -4.32 15.70 -16.63
N ALA A 102 -4.90 16.89 -16.62
CA ALA A 102 -5.51 17.54 -17.80
C ALA A 102 -4.50 18.31 -18.67
N ALA A 103 -3.25 18.47 -18.21
CA ALA A 103 -2.19 19.15 -18.96
C ALA A 103 -1.63 18.28 -20.09
N SER A 104 -0.60 18.78 -20.78
CA SER A 104 0.06 18.06 -21.87
C SER A 104 1.57 17.95 -21.68
N GLY A 105 2.18 16.90 -22.24
CA GLY A 105 3.63 16.68 -22.18
C GLY A 105 4.11 16.17 -20.81
N ASN A 106 5.30 16.60 -20.39
CA ASN A 106 5.86 16.19 -19.09
C ASN A 106 5.36 17.11 -17.98
N VAL A 107 4.78 16.51 -16.94
CA VAL A 107 4.09 17.23 -15.86
C VAL A 107 4.74 16.93 -14.51
N LYS A 108 4.82 17.95 -13.65
CA LYS A 108 5.28 17.77 -12.26
C LYS A 108 4.22 18.25 -11.28
N LEU A 109 3.66 17.35 -10.48
CA LEU A 109 2.93 17.73 -9.25
C LEU A 109 3.96 17.99 -8.15
N HIS A 110 4.09 19.23 -7.71
CA HIS A 110 5.08 19.63 -6.72
C HIS A 110 4.42 19.83 -5.36
N ILE A 111 4.93 19.11 -4.37
CA ILE A 111 4.50 19.17 -2.97
C ILE A 111 5.65 19.81 -2.17
N PRO A 112 5.58 21.12 -1.87
CA PRO A 112 6.62 21.80 -1.12
C PRO A 112 6.78 21.26 0.29
N ARG A 113 7.97 21.47 0.84
CA ARG A 113 8.37 21.08 2.20
C ARG A 113 7.47 21.71 3.27
N ARG A 114 6.43 21.00 3.70
CA ARG A 114 5.56 21.37 4.83
C ARG A 114 5.01 20.11 5.48
N LYS A 115 4.24 20.29 6.55
CA LYS A 115 3.44 19.23 7.19
C LYS A 115 1.98 19.42 6.77
N TYR A 116 1.44 18.52 5.97
CA TYR A 116 0.05 18.58 5.52
C TYR A 116 -0.77 17.50 6.21
N LEU A 117 -1.93 17.84 6.75
CA LEU A 117 -2.93 16.83 7.13
C LEU A 117 -3.79 16.56 5.90
N VAL A 118 -3.71 15.34 5.36
CA VAL A 118 -4.40 14.95 4.12
C VAL A 118 -5.33 13.79 4.43
N GLY A 119 -6.61 13.93 4.07
CA GLY A 119 -7.58 12.83 4.07
C GLY A 119 -7.30 11.81 2.96
N PRO A 120 -8.21 10.86 2.72
CA PRO A 120 -8.08 9.95 1.58
C PRO A 120 -8.12 10.72 0.25
N VAL A 121 -7.17 10.49 -0.64
CA VAL A 121 -7.11 11.08 -1.99
C VAL A 121 -6.89 10.00 -3.04
N LYS A 122 -7.57 10.15 -4.17
CA LYS A 122 -7.47 9.24 -5.33
C LYS A 122 -6.97 10.02 -6.54
N PHE A 123 -5.67 9.94 -6.77
CA PHE A 123 -4.99 10.47 -7.94
C PHE A 123 -5.17 9.51 -9.12
N ASP A 124 -6.34 9.60 -9.75
CA ASP A 124 -6.76 8.69 -10.82
C ASP A 124 -6.51 9.31 -12.21
N GLY A 125 -6.14 8.45 -13.17
CA GLY A 125 -6.09 8.75 -14.60
C GLY A 125 -7.36 8.28 -15.34
N PRO A 126 -7.31 8.11 -16.67
CA PRO A 126 -6.14 8.30 -17.54
C PRO A 126 -5.82 9.78 -17.80
N CYS A 127 -4.53 10.13 -17.76
CA CYS A 127 -4.03 11.46 -18.13
C CYS A 127 -3.65 11.50 -19.62
N ARG A 128 -4.66 11.60 -20.49
CA ARG A 128 -4.56 11.30 -21.94
C ARG A 128 -3.45 12.03 -22.70
N ASN A 129 -3.19 13.29 -22.37
CA ASN A 129 -2.22 14.13 -23.09
C ASN A 129 -0.86 14.25 -22.35
N VAL A 130 -0.72 13.58 -21.20
CA VAL A 130 0.48 13.64 -20.36
C VAL A 130 1.43 12.51 -20.75
N HIS A 131 2.65 12.86 -21.16
CA HIS A 131 3.69 11.89 -21.51
C HIS A 131 4.30 11.22 -20.28
N SER A 132 4.44 11.97 -19.18
CA SER A 132 4.87 11.47 -17.88
C SER A 132 4.44 12.43 -16.78
N ILE A 133 4.14 11.90 -15.59
CA ILE A 133 3.80 12.71 -14.42
C ILE A 133 4.73 12.41 -13.25
N THR A 134 5.42 13.43 -12.77
CA THR A 134 6.29 13.34 -11.59
C THR A 134 5.62 13.98 -10.38
N VAL A 135 5.33 13.17 -9.36
CA VAL A 135 4.96 13.66 -8.02
C VAL A 135 6.24 13.86 -7.22
N TYR A 136 6.61 15.12 -7.01
CA TYR A 136 7.84 15.52 -6.33
C TYR A 136 7.52 16.05 -4.92
N MET A 137 7.85 15.28 -3.90
CA MET A 137 7.73 15.65 -2.49
C MET A 137 9.04 16.24 -1.99
N GLN A 138 9.12 17.56 -1.89
CA GLN A 138 10.36 18.25 -1.55
C GLN A 138 10.79 18.02 -0.08
N VAL A 139 12.08 17.69 0.11
CA VAL A 139 12.78 17.73 1.41
C VAL A 139 14.04 18.60 1.29
N GLU A 140 14.58 19.06 2.42
CA GLU A 140 15.91 19.67 2.48
C GLU A 140 16.98 18.62 2.78
N VAL A 141 18.19 18.82 2.25
CA VAL A 141 19.31 17.86 2.18
C VAL A 141 20.01 17.64 3.54
N HIS A 142 19.52 18.22 4.64
CA HIS A 142 20.17 18.06 5.94
C HIS A 142 19.91 16.67 6.53
N PRO A 143 20.95 15.92 6.98
CA PRO A 143 20.77 14.54 7.37
C PRO A 143 19.99 14.49 8.69
N MET A 144 19.05 13.55 8.76
CA MET A 144 18.31 13.13 9.96
C MET A 144 17.02 13.88 10.34
N THR A 145 16.63 14.99 9.69
CA THR A 145 15.33 15.64 10.00
C THR A 145 14.54 16.19 8.80
N GLY A 146 14.93 15.94 7.54
CA GLY A 146 14.27 16.52 6.34
C GLY A 146 12.72 16.43 6.33
N ILE A 147 12.04 17.52 6.67
CA ILE A 147 10.58 17.57 6.92
C ILE A 147 9.77 17.81 5.64
N GLY A 148 9.48 16.77 4.86
CA GLY A 148 8.35 16.80 3.91
C GLY A 148 7.30 15.79 4.37
N TYR A 149 6.26 16.20 5.09
CA TYR A 149 5.31 15.27 5.74
C TYR A 149 3.90 15.41 5.18
N LEU A 150 3.36 14.30 4.69
CA LEU A 150 1.92 14.09 4.63
C LEU A 150 1.52 13.30 5.88
N LYS A 151 0.47 13.73 6.56
CA LYS A 151 -0.11 13.05 7.71
C LYS A 151 -1.51 12.60 7.39
N ALA A 152 -1.81 11.34 7.59
CA ALA A 152 -3.14 10.78 7.40
C ALA A 152 -4.13 11.36 8.41
N SER A 153 -5.40 11.51 8.02
CA SER A 153 -6.45 11.72 9.01
C SER A 153 -6.54 10.51 9.96
N THR A 154 -6.72 10.77 11.26
CA THR A 154 -6.94 9.74 12.29
C THR A 154 -8.39 9.29 12.40
N ASP A 155 -9.31 10.06 11.82
CA ASP A 155 -10.73 9.79 11.78
C ASP A 155 -11.03 8.70 10.74
N LEU A 156 -11.26 7.47 11.20
CA LEU A 156 -11.55 6.32 10.35
C LEU A 156 -12.89 6.43 9.61
N SER A 157 -13.81 7.30 10.04
CA SER A 157 -15.08 7.51 9.34
C SER A 157 -14.90 8.18 7.98
N LYS A 158 -13.78 8.90 7.78
CA LYS A 158 -13.44 9.54 6.50
C LYS A 158 -12.99 8.55 5.42
N TYR A 159 -12.58 7.35 5.81
CA TYR A 159 -12.19 6.30 4.89
C TYR A 159 -13.41 5.41 4.68
N VAL A 160 -14.08 5.56 3.54
CA VAL A 160 -15.18 4.67 3.16
C VAL A 160 -14.64 3.24 3.07
N GLU A 161 -15.50 2.24 3.25
CA GLU A 161 -15.07 0.85 3.15
C GLU A 161 -14.41 0.58 1.78
N GLY A 162 -13.18 0.05 1.81
CA GLY A 162 -12.37 -0.18 0.61
C GLY A 162 -11.50 1.00 0.18
N ASP A 163 -11.61 2.17 0.81
CA ASP A 163 -10.73 3.31 0.54
C ASP A 163 -9.36 3.17 1.24
N ASP A 164 -8.34 3.55 0.50
CA ASP A 164 -6.96 3.70 0.98
C ASP A 164 -6.64 5.19 1.19
N TRP A 165 -5.51 5.50 1.81
CA TRP A 165 -5.15 6.89 2.11
C TRP A 165 -4.68 7.67 0.87
N ILE A 166 -3.58 7.27 0.24
CA ILE A 166 -3.10 7.89 -1.01
C ILE A 166 -3.13 6.85 -2.11
N GLN A 167 -4.06 6.99 -3.06
CA GLN A 167 -4.11 6.10 -4.22
C GLN A 167 -3.63 6.83 -5.48
N PHE A 168 -2.76 6.17 -6.25
CA PHE A 168 -2.44 6.48 -7.64
C PHE A 168 -3.04 5.39 -8.53
N GLY A 169 -4.06 5.72 -9.32
CA GLY A 169 -4.84 4.74 -10.09
C GLY A 169 -4.83 5.03 -11.58
N HIS A 170 -4.69 4.00 -12.42
CA HIS A 170 -4.85 4.11 -13.88
C HIS A 170 -3.98 5.19 -14.52
N VAL A 171 -2.74 5.35 -14.02
CA VAL A 171 -1.76 6.33 -14.50
C VAL A 171 -0.60 5.60 -15.16
N ASP A 172 -0.24 6.05 -16.36
CA ASP A 172 0.97 5.59 -17.05
C ASP A 172 2.14 6.54 -16.77
N LYS A 173 3.36 5.99 -16.70
CA LYS A 173 4.62 6.75 -16.58
C LYS A 173 4.65 7.72 -15.38
N LEU A 174 4.10 7.27 -14.26
CA LEU A 174 4.13 7.97 -12.97
C LEU A 174 5.49 7.83 -12.29
N THR A 175 6.07 8.94 -11.84
CA THR A 175 7.23 8.93 -10.93
C THR A 175 6.87 9.56 -9.59
N LEU A 176 6.97 8.82 -8.48
CA LEU A 176 6.88 9.36 -7.12
C LEU A 176 8.29 9.44 -6.51
N THR A 177 8.72 10.66 -6.14
CA THR A 177 10.08 10.89 -5.60
C THR A 177 10.14 12.14 -4.73
N GLY A 178 11.28 12.36 -4.09
CA GLY A 178 11.68 13.67 -3.56
C GLY A 178 12.16 13.63 -2.11
N GLY A 179 12.04 12.49 -1.43
CA GLY A 179 12.50 12.27 -0.06
C GLY A 179 11.38 12.32 0.99
N GLY A 180 10.19 12.76 0.60
CA GLY A 180 9.06 12.98 1.51
C GLY A 180 8.56 11.74 2.26
N THR A 181 7.87 12.01 3.36
CA THR A 181 7.34 11.06 4.33
C THR A 181 5.82 11.03 4.32
N PHE A 182 5.26 9.83 4.22
CA PHE A 182 3.85 9.53 4.42
C PHE A 182 3.68 8.96 5.83
N ASP A 183 3.19 9.76 6.78
CA ASP A 183 2.88 9.33 8.15
C ASP A 183 1.41 8.92 8.26
N GLY A 184 1.17 7.61 8.27
CA GLY A 184 -0.16 7.00 8.35
C GLY A 184 -0.85 7.16 9.71
N GLN A 185 -0.14 7.63 10.75
CA GLN A 185 -0.65 7.75 12.10
C GLN A 185 -1.39 6.48 12.58
N GLY A 186 -0.78 5.32 12.39
CA GLY A 186 -1.40 4.00 12.55
C GLY A 186 -1.79 3.65 13.98
N ALA A 187 -1.06 4.16 14.97
CA ALA A 187 -1.22 3.80 16.38
C ALA A 187 -2.66 3.96 16.91
N VAL A 188 -3.34 5.02 16.48
CA VAL A 188 -4.74 5.26 16.88
C VAL A 188 -5.72 4.30 16.21
N SER A 189 -5.34 3.68 15.08
CA SER A 189 -6.20 2.81 14.26
C SER A 189 -6.02 1.33 14.58
N TRP A 190 -4.83 0.89 15.01
CA TRP A 190 -4.51 -0.52 15.25
C TRP A 190 -5.46 -1.27 16.20
N PRO A 191 -5.97 -0.70 17.31
CA PRO A 191 -6.92 -1.40 18.18
C PRO A 191 -8.24 -1.80 17.49
N PHE A 192 -8.57 -1.14 16.37
CA PHE A 192 -9.75 -1.42 15.56
C PHE A 192 -9.53 -2.51 14.51
N ASN A 193 -8.28 -2.94 14.27
CA ASN A 193 -7.98 -4.02 13.34
C ASN A 193 -8.44 -5.37 13.92
N LYS A 194 -9.49 -5.97 13.33
CA LYS A 194 -9.99 -7.29 13.71
C LYS A 194 -9.56 -8.42 12.77
N CYS A 195 -8.85 -8.10 11.69
CA CYS A 195 -8.42 -9.06 10.67
C CYS A 195 -7.49 -10.18 11.17
N PRO A 196 -6.64 -9.95 12.19
CA PRO A 196 -5.86 -11.04 12.78
C PRO A 196 -6.71 -12.14 13.44
N ARG A 197 -7.97 -11.85 13.80
CA ARG A 197 -8.84 -12.77 14.56
C ARG A 197 -10.13 -13.15 13.85
N LYS A 198 -10.59 -12.36 12.87
CA LYS A 198 -11.87 -12.55 12.18
C LYS A 198 -11.65 -12.62 10.67
N LYS A 199 -12.23 -13.65 10.03
CA LYS A 199 -12.12 -13.87 8.58
C LYS A 199 -12.75 -12.76 7.74
N ASN A 200 -13.94 -12.32 8.14
CA ASN A 200 -14.71 -11.25 7.49
C ASN A 200 -14.57 -9.98 8.33
N CYS A 201 -13.40 -9.35 8.24
CA CYS A 201 -13.08 -8.11 8.94
C CYS A 201 -13.14 -6.93 7.97
N ARG A 202 -13.42 -5.73 8.50
CA ARG A 202 -13.14 -4.49 7.77
C ARG A 202 -11.64 -4.23 7.80
N VAL A 203 -11.04 -4.15 6.62
CA VAL A 203 -9.62 -3.84 6.44
C VAL A 203 -9.38 -2.36 6.73
N LEU A 204 -8.29 -2.04 7.42
CA LEU A 204 -7.87 -0.66 7.65
C LEU A 204 -7.21 -0.07 6.39
N PRO A 205 -7.23 1.26 6.19
CA PRO A 205 -6.70 1.87 4.97
C PRO A 205 -5.20 1.60 4.77
N THR A 206 -4.80 1.20 3.56
CA THR A 206 -3.40 1.21 3.13
C THR A 206 -2.90 2.64 3.04
N SER A 207 -1.62 2.89 3.36
CA SER A 207 -1.07 4.24 3.28
C SER A 207 -0.88 4.72 1.84
N ILE A 208 -0.26 3.92 0.98
CA ILE A 208 0.00 4.26 -0.43
C ILE A 208 -0.41 3.08 -1.31
N LYS A 209 -1.26 3.32 -2.31
CA LYS A 209 -1.69 2.30 -3.27
C LYS A 209 -1.42 2.73 -4.70
N PHE A 210 -0.79 1.84 -5.44
CA PHE A 210 -0.68 1.90 -6.89
C PHE A 210 -1.66 0.88 -7.46
N LEU A 211 -2.62 1.36 -8.23
CA LEU A 211 -3.69 0.54 -8.80
C LEU A 211 -3.67 0.65 -10.31
N ALA A 212 -3.45 -0.47 -11.00
CA ALA A 212 -3.50 -0.56 -12.45
C ALA A 212 -2.63 0.50 -13.17
N THR A 213 -1.44 0.78 -12.63
CA THR A 213 -0.50 1.72 -13.25
C THR A 213 0.51 0.99 -14.15
N ASN A 214 0.97 1.67 -15.19
CA ASN A 214 2.04 1.16 -16.06
C ASN A 214 3.29 2.05 -15.98
N ASP A 215 4.48 1.46 -16.09
CA ASP A 215 5.76 2.20 -16.13
C ASP A 215 5.97 3.14 -14.93
N THR A 216 5.60 2.66 -13.74
CA THR A 216 5.67 3.47 -12.51
C THR A 216 7.04 3.37 -11.85
N VAL A 217 7.60 4.51 -11.44
CA VAL A 217 8.84 4.60 -10.67
C VAL A 217 8.58 5.24 -9.31
N VAL A 218 8.90 4.54 -8.22
CA VAL A 218 8.83 5.05 -6.85
C VAL A 218 10.22 5.02 -6.25
N ARG A 219 10.77 6.19 -5.91
CA ARG A 219 12.13 6.24 -5.36
C ARG A 219 12.33 7.29 -4.30
N ARG A 220 13.15 6.98 -3.29
CA ARG A 220 13.51 7.92 -2.21
C ARG A 220 12.25 8.48 -1.54
N VAL A 221 11.43 7.61 -0.99
CA VAL A 221 10.24 7.97 -0.20
C VAL A 221 10.24 7.22 1.12
N GLN A 222 9.55 7.78 2.11
CA GLN A 222 9.42 7.18 3.43
C GLN A 222 7.95 6.93 3.76
N SER A 223 7.61 5.78 4.32
CA SER A 223 6.29 5.49 4.86
C SER A 223 6.41 5.13 6.34
N LEU A 224 5.69 5.84 7.19
CA LEU A 224 5.78 5.75 8.63
C LEU A 224 4.41 5.38 9.21
N ASN A 225 4.39 4.42 10.14
CA ASN A 225 3.23 4.05 10.95
C ASN A 225 1.93 3.91 10.14
N SER A 226 1.89 3.00 9.16
CA SER A 226 0.65 2.76 8.42
C SER A 226 -0.46 2.18 9.31
N LYS A 227 -1.72 2.42 8.95
CA LYS A 227 -2.89 1.83 9.63
C LYS A 227 -3.05 0.34 9.32
N PHE A 228 -2.62 -0.05 8.11
CA PHE A 228 -2.59 -1.41 7.57
C PHE A 228 -1.31 -1.52 6.73
N PHE A 229 -1.36 -2.02 5.50
CA PHE A 229 -0.22 -2.05 4.58
C PHE A 229 0.37 -0.65 4.34
N HIS A 230 1.69 -0.55 4.22
CA HIS A 230 2.37 0.70 3.89
C HIS A 230 2.25 1.02 2.41
N VAL A 231 2.58 0.07 1.54
CA VAL A 231 2.50 0.20 0.09
C VAL A 231 1.78 -1.01 -0.51
N ALA A 232 0.77 -0.78 -1.35
CA ALA A 232 0.14 -1.81 -2.17
C ALA A 232 0.39 -1.55 -3.66
N VAL A 233 0.85 -2.57 -4.39
CA VAL A 233 1.08 -2.57 -5.84
C VAL A 233 0.14 -3.60 -6.45
N VAL A 234 -0.97 -3.12 -7.02
CA VAL A 234 -2.09 -3.99 -7.43
C VAL A 234 -2.39 -3.78 -8.90
N GLY A 235 -2.35 -4.83 -9.71
CA GLY A 235 -2.68 -4.74 -11.14
C GLY A 235 -1.64 -3.97 -11.98
N CYS A 236 -0.44 -3.73 -11.46
CA CYS A 236 0.54 -2.84 -12.08
C CYS A 236 1.44 -3.58 -13.10
N LYS A 237 1.98 -2.86 -14.08
CA LYS A 237 2.98 -3.39 -15.03
C LYS A 237 4.24 -2.54 -15.04
N ARG A 238 5.41 -3.17 -15.02
CA ARG A 238 6.72 -2.49 -15.06
C ARG A 238 6.88 -1.47 -13.92
N PHE A 239 6.56 -1.90 -12.70
CA PHE A 239 6.71 -1.09 -11.49
C PHE A 239 8.14 -1.18 -10.95
N GLN A 240 8.76 -0.05 -10.64
CA GLN A 240 10.12 0.03 -10.10
C GLN A 240 10.13 0.80 -8.78
N GLY A 241 10.43 0.14 -7.66
CA GLY A 241 10.60 0.72 -6.34
C GLY A 241 12.07 0.69 -5.89
N SER A 242 12.65 1.82 -5.51
CA SER A 242 14.02 1.85 -4.98
C SER A 242 14.24 2.85 -3.85
N ASN A 243 15.16 2.56 -2.92
CA ASN A 243 15.48 3.49 -1.82
C ASN A 243 14.25 3.91 -1.02
N ILE A 244 13.33 2.97 -0.79
CA ILE A 244 12.13 3.17 0.03
C ILE A 244 12.51 2.85 1.48
N ARG A 245 12.06 3.68 2.41
CA ARG A 245 12.18 3.42 3.85
C ARG A 245 10.79 3.24 4.46
N ILE A 246 10.57 2.12 5.11
CA ILE A 246 9.31 1.80 5.77
C ILE A 246 9.59 1.53 7.25
N HIS A 247 8.81 2.18 8.11
CA HIS A 247 8.94 1.98 9.54
C HIS A 247 7.56 1.95 10.23
N ALA A 248 7.33 0.91 11.02
CA ALA A 248 6.30 0.80 12.04
C ALA A 248 6.80 -0.12 13.18
N PRO A 249 6.26 0.00 14.40
CA PRO A 249 6.61 -0.88 15.52
C PRO A 249 6.38 -2.37 15.21
N SER A 250 7.18 -3.25 15.80
CA SER A 250 7.09 -4.70 15.59
C SER A 250 5.77 -5.34 16.02
N ASN A 251 5.00 -4.67 16.87
CA ASN A 251 3.68 -5.12 17.33
C ASN A 251 2.50 -4.47 16.57
N SER A 252 2.78 -3.71 15.50
CA SER A 252 1.73 -3.09 14.68
C SER A 252 1.04 -4.14 13.77
N PRO A 253 -0.27 -4.36 13.89
CA PRO A 253 -0.94 -5.50 13.25
C PRO A 253 -1.20 -5.25 11.75
N ASN A 254 -0.80 -6.21 10.91
CA ASN A 254 -0.98 -6.18 9.46
C ASN A 254 -0.41 -4.92 8.80
N THR A 255 0.75 -4.48 9.27
CA THR A 255 1.50 -3.37 8.67
C THR A 255 2.48 -3.86 7.61
N ASP A 256 2.05 -4.69 6.65
CA ASP A 256 2.91 -5.17 5.59
C ASP A 256 3.65 -4.00 4.91
N GLY A 257 4.93 -4.16 4.62
CA GLY A 257 5.74 -3.11 4.00
C GLY A 257 5.30 -2.85 2.57
N ILE A 258 5.59 -3.78 1.66
CA ILE A 258 5.17 -3.70 0.27
C ILE A 258 4.38 -4.95 -0.10
N HIS A 259 3.09 -4.80 -0.34
CA HIS A 259 2.22 -5.84 -0.84
C HIS A 259 2.12 -5.76 -2.37
N ILE A 260 2.33 -6.88 -3.07
CA ILE A 260 2.29 -6.95 -4.54
C ILE A 260 1.26 -7.99 -4.96
N GLU A 261 0.28 -7.61 -5.78
CA GLU A 261 -0.77 -8.50 -6.25
C GLU A 261 -1.12 -8.22 -7.73
N ARG A 262 -1.42 -9.28 -8.50
CA ARG A 262 -1.89 -9.19 -9.89
C ARG A 262 -1.00 -8.32 -10.79
N SER A 263 0.30 -8.27 -10.51
CA SER A 263 1.23 -7.35 -11.17
C SER A 263 2.28 -8.09 -11.99
N SER A 264 2.85 -7.41 -12.99
CA SER A 264 3.89 -7.97 -13.85
C SER A 264 5.13 -7.08 -13.98
N ASP A 265 6.30 -7.71 -14.05
CA ASP A 265 7.59 -7.05 -14.20
C ASP A 265 7.85 -6.01 -13.08
N VAL A 266 7.70 -6.44 -11.83
CA VAL A 266 7.89 -5.58 -10.65
C VAL A 266 9.32 -5.73 -10.14
N THR A 267 10.00 -4.62 -9.91
CA THR A 267 11.34 -4.59 -9.28
C THR A 267 11.32 -3.74 -8.02
N ILE A 268 11.78 -4.31 -6.90
CA ILE A 268 11.95 -3.60 -5.63
C ILE A 268 13.41 -3.77 -5.18
N CYS A 269 14.13 -2.67 -4.94
CA CYS A 269 15.53 -2.76 -4.52
C CYS A 269 15.99 -1.70 -3.52
N ASN A 270 17.14 -1.94 -2.89
CA ASN A 270 17.89 -0.98 -2.06
C ASN A 270 17.02 -0.30 -0.98
N SER A 271 16.18 -1.07 -0.29
CA SER A 271 15.14 -0.55 0.60
C SER A 271 15.27 -1.12 2.01
N VAL A 272 14.82 -0.35 3.00
CA VAL A 272 14.85 -0.72 4.42
C VAL A 272 13.42 -0.78 4.93
N ILE A 273 13.02 -1.92 5.47
CA ILE A 273 11.63 -2.19 5.86
C ILE A 273 11.61 -2.79 7.26
N ALA A 274 10.98 -2.07 8.18
CA ALA A 274 10.72 -2.48 9.56
C ALA A 274 9.23 -2.30 9.84
N THR A 275 8.54 -3.39 10.19
CA THR A 275 7.08 -3.41 10.35
C THR A 275 6.68 -4.41 11.44
N GLY A 276 5.38 -4.57 11.68
CA GLY A 276 4.84 -5.64 12.52
C GLY A 276 4.30 -6.84 11.75
N ASP A 277 4.39 -6.84 10.42
CA ASP A 277 3.97 -7.95 9.55
C ASP A 277 4.98 -8.18 8.41
N ASP A 278 4.59 -8.74 7.26
CA ASP A 278 5.49 -9.07 6.15
C ASP A 278 6.25 -7.83 5.66
N CYS A 279 7.59 -7.90 5.50
CA CYS A 279 8.36 -6.83 4.88
C CYS A 279 7.92 -6.62 3.43
N ILE A 280 7.81 -7.73 2.69
CA ILE A 280 7.24 -7.77 1.35
C ILE A 280 6.34 -9.01 1.27
N SER A 281 5.09 -8.82 0.84
CA SER A 281 4.13 -9.91 0.63
C SER A 281 3.73 -10.01 -0.84
N ILE A 282 3.76 -11.23 -1.39
CA ILE A 282 3.41 -11.53 -2.78
C ILE A 282 2.05 -12.24 -2.82
N GLY A 283 1.00 -11.50 -3.19
CA GLY A 283 -0.33 -12.04 -3.43
C GLY A 283 -0.44 -12.84 -4.74
N GLN A 284 -1.65 -13.22 -5.10
CA GLN A 284 -1.97 -13.98 -6.30
C GLN A 284 -1.72 -13.21 -7.60
N GLY A 285 -1.56 -13.93 -8.72
CA GLY A 285 -1.57 -13.36 -10.07
C GLY A 285 -0.31 -12.58 -10.48
N ASN A 286 0.82 -12.76 -9.80
CA ASN A 286 2.05 -12.03 -10.10
C ASN A 286 2.95 -12.76 -11.10
N VAL A 287 3.55 -12.03 -12.03
CA VAL A 287 4.50 -12.56 -13.02
C VAL A 287 5.78 -11.73 -13.03
N HIS A 288 6.94 -12.37 -12.86
CA HIS A 288 8.25 -11.70 -12.90
C HIS A 288 8.40 -10.60 -11.84
N VAL A 289 8.61 -11.01 -10.60
CA VAL A 289 8.93 -10.10 -9.49
C VAL A 289 10.40 -10.26 -9.10
N ARG A 290 11.13 -9.14 -9.04
CA ARG A 290 12.54 -9.09 -8.66
C ARG A 290 12.72 -8.24 -7.41
N ILE A 291 13.28 -8.83 -6.36
CA ILE A 291 13.54 -8.19 -5.07
C ILE A 291 15.03 -8.33 -4.78
N SER A 292 15.72 -7.23 -4.51
CA SER A 292 17.15 -7.30 -4.18
C SER A 292 17.61 -6.24 -3.19
N SER A 293 18.63 -6.54 -2.38
CA SER A 293 19.23 -5.53 -1.50
C SER A 293 18.22 -4.92 -0.53
N ILE A 294 17.44 -5.80 0.12
CA ILE A 294 16.46 -5.41 1.15
C ILE A 294 17.07 -5.66 2.53
N THR A 295 16.98 -4.66 3.40
CA THR A 295 17.15 -4.84 4.84
C THR A 295 15.75 -4.94 5.46
N CYS A 296 15.39 -6.16 5.86
CA CYS A 296 14.06 -6.49 6.40
C CYS A 296 14.18 -6.82 7.88
N GLY A 297 13.38 -6.16 8.72
CA GLY A 297 13.31 -6.47 10.13
C GLY A 297 13.20 -5.26 11.06
N PRO A 298 12.40 -5.35 12.14
CA PRO A 298 11.53 -6.47 12.53
C PRO A 298 10.34 -6.68 11.56
N GLY A 299 9.56 -7.75 11.77
CA GLY A 299 8.38 -8.12 10.96
C GLY A 299 8.25 -9.62 10.74
N HIS A 300 7.56 -10.04 9.68
CA HIS A 300 7.29 -11.44 9.32
C HIS A 300 8.15 -11.98 8.17
N GLY A 301 9.13 -11.20 7.67
CA GLY A 301 10.03 -11.63 6.60
C GLY A 301 9.51 -11.30 5.20
N ILE A 302 9.96 -12.05 4.20
CA ILE A 302 9.47 -11.95 2.82
C ILE A 302 8.59 -13.16 2.54
N SER A 303 7.31 -12.91 2.29
CA SER A 303 6.28 -13.94 2.19
C SER A 303 5.64 -14.01 0.81
N VAL A 304 5.47 -15.22 0.30
CA VAL A 304 4.57 -15.54 -0.81
C VAL A 304 3.25 -16.05 -0.24
N GLY A 305 2.15 -15.43 -0.64
CA GLY A 305 0.81 -15.73 -0.19
C GLY A 305 0.34 -14.84 0.97
N SER A 306 -0.75 -15.21 1.63
CA SER A 306 -1.39 -16.52 1.52
C SER A 306 -2.08 -16.73 0.16
N LEU A 307 -1.76 -17.83 -0.53
CA LEU A 307 -2.38 -18.24 -1.80
C LEU A 307 -3.43 -19.33 -1.57
N GLY A 308 -4.37 -19.48 -2.51
CA GLY A 308 -5.44 -20.46 -2.47
C GLY A 308 -6.59 -20.10 -1.54
N ARG A 309 -6.78 -18.82 -1.21
CA ARG A 309 -7.94 -18.36 -0.41
C ARG A 309 -9.21 -18.32 -1.25
N TYR A 310 -9.12 -17.90 -2.50
CA TYR A 310 -10.25 -17.69 -3.41
C TYR A 310 -10.28 -18.73 -4.54
N ARG A 311 -11.45 -18.92 -5.16
CA ARG A 311 -11.67 -19.94 -6.20
C ARG A 311 -10.87 -19.66 -7.47
N ASP A 312 -10.82 -18.39 -7.87
CA ASP A 312 -10.27 -17.97 -9.16
C ASP A 312 -9.00 -17.12 -8.97
N GLU A 313 -8.08 -17.60 -8.13
CA GLU A 313 -6.78 -16.96 -7.96
C GLU A 313 -5.86 -17.22 -9.15
N GLY A 314 -5.17 -16.17 -9.62
CA GLY A 314 -4.14 -16.27 -10.64
C GLY A 314 -2.85 -16.87 -10.10
N ASP A 315 -2.10 -17.50 -11.00
CA ASP A 315 -0.79 -18.08 -10.69
C ASP A 315 0.24 -17.02 -10.29
N VAL A 316 1.20 -17.43 -9.47
CA VAL A 316 2.40 -16.67 -9.13
C VAL A 316 3.60 -17.35 -9.78
N ARG A 317 4.33 -16.65 -10.65
CA ARG A 317 5.50 -17.22 -11.33
C ARG A 317 6.65 -16.25 -11.53
N GLY A 318 7.88 -16.77 -11.43
CA GLY A 318 9.09 -16.01 -11.71
C GLY A 318 9.40 -14.99 -10.63
N LEU A 319 9.56 -15.45 -9.38
CA LEU A 319 10.00 -14.61 -8.27
C LEU A 319 11.50 -14.80 -8.05
N VAL A 320 12.24 -13.70 -7.95
CA VAL A 320 13.65 -13.73 -7.53
C VAL A 320 13.86 -12.79 -6.37
N VAL A 321 14.29 -13.33 -5.22
CA VAL A 321 14.74 -12.55 -4.07
C VAL A 321 16.23 -12.78 -3.89
N ARG A 322 17.03 -11.71 -3.82
CA ARG A 322 18.48 -11.84 -3.67
C ARG A 322 19.15 -10.78 -2.81
N ASP A 323 20.37 -11.07 -2.40
CA ASP A 323 21.32 -10.10 -1.81
C ASP A 323 20.70 -9.30 -0.66
N SER A 324 19.95 -9.97 0.21
CA SER A 324 19.10 -9.34 1.23
C SER A 324 19.46 -9.80 2.64
N THR A 325 19.21 -8.94 3.62
CA THR A 325 19.39 -9.23 5.04
C THR A 325 18.06 -9.22 5.75
N ILE A 326 17.76 -10.29 6.49
CA ILE A 326 16.53 -10.44 7.28
C ILE A 326 16.92 -10.59 8.75
N SER A 327 16.45 -9.71 9.63
CA SER A 327 16.92 -9.63 11.02
C SER A 327 15.78 -9.47 12.02
N GLY A 328 15.77 -10.26 13.09
CA GLY A 328 14.80 -10.13 14.18
C GLY A 328 13.34 -10.26 13.73
N THR A 329 13.08 -11.04 12.68
CA THR A 329 11.74 -11.31 12.15
C THR A 329 11.20 -12.65 12.66
N THR A 330 9.88 -12.83 12.62
CA THR A 330 9.26 -14.11 12.96
C THR A 330 9.50 -15.18 11.89
N ASN A 331 9.69 -14.78 10.63
CA ASN A 331 10.05 -15.69 9.53
C ASN A 331 11.10 -15.05 8.61
N GLY A 332 11.84 -15.87 7.88
CA GLY A 332 12.77 -15.42 6.85
C GLY A 332 12.09 -15.36 5.49
N ILE A 333 12.24 -16.44 4.72
CA ILE A 333 11.49 -16.67 3.49
C ILE A 333 10.34 -17.62 3.78
N ARG A 334 9.12 -17.22 3.44
CA ARG A 334 7.90 -17.99 3.71
C ARG A 334 7.03 -18.12 2.46
N ILE A 335 6.59 -19.33 2.13
CA ILE A 335 5.54 -19.58 1.13
C ILE A 335 4.35 -20.19 1.87
N LYS A 336 3.20 -19.52 1.90
CA LYS A 336 2.00 -19.94 2.64
C LYS A 336 0.82 -20.14 1.69
N THR A 337 0.21 -21.33 1.72
CA THR A 337 -1.02 -21.62 0.96
C THR A 337 -2.10 -22.17 1.88
N TRP A 338 -3.33 -21.69 1.71
CA TRP A 338 -4.48 -22.10 2.52
C TRP A 338 -4.70 -23.60 2.40
N GLN A 339 -4.91 -24.25 3.54
CA GLN A 339 -5.63 -25.52 3.55
C GLN A 339 -7.05 -25.32 3.03
N ASN A 340 -7.66 -26.37 2.48
CA ASN A 340 -9.00 -26.34 1.88
C ASN A 340 -9.16 -25.23 0.82
N SER A 341 -8.15 -25.06 -0.04
CA SER A 341 -8.20 -24.04 -1.09
C SER A 341 -9.31 -24.38 -2.10
N PRO A 342 -10.26 -23.47 -2.39
CA PRO A 342 -11.45 -23.78 -3.19
C PRO A 342 -11.16 -23.95 -4.68
N GLY A 343 -10.05 -23.37 -5.17
CA GLY A 343 -9.56 -23.47 -6.54
C GLY A 343 -8.20 -24.14 -6.64
N SER A 344 -7.71 -24.30 -7.87
CA SER A 344 -6.33 -24.70 -8.15
C SER A 344 -5.61 -23.54 -8.82
N SER A 345 -4.51 -23.11 -8.22
CA SER A 345 -3.54 -22.15 -8.76
C SER A 345 -2.14 -22.69 -8.54
N SER A 346 -1.13 -22.02 -9.09
CA SER A 346 0.26 -22.45 -9.04
C SER A 346 1.19 -21.35 -8.53
N ALA A 347 2.18 -21.76 -7.75
CA ALA A 347 3.30 -20.94 -7.31
C ALA A 347 4.59 -21.59 -7.82
N THR A 348 5.19 -21.01 -8.87
CA THR A 348 6.27 -21.69 -9.62
C THR A 348 7.46 -20.78 -9.90
N ASN A 349 8.62 -21.40 -10.16
CA ASN A 349 9.84 -20.72 -10.60
C ASN A 349 10.24 -19.58 -9.66
N MET A 350 10.64 -19.94 -8.43
CA MET A 350 11.03 -18.99 -7.39
C MET A 350 12.45 -19.25 -6.93
N THR A 351 13.28 -18.21 -6.91
CA THR A 351 14.67 -18.30 -6.46
C THR A 351 14.91 -17.31 -5.32
N PHE A 352 15.35 -17.84 -4.18
CA PHE A 352 15.79 -17.08 -3.01
C PHE A 352 17.28 -17.32 -2.85
N ARG A 353 18.12 -16.31 -3.09
CA ARG A 353 19.58 -16.49 -3.12
C ARG A 353 20.39 -15.45 -2.39
N ASN A 354 21.54 -15.82 -1.83
CA ASN A 354 22.44 -14.90 -1.13
C ASN A 354 21.68 -14.08 -0.07
N ILE A 355 21.11 -14.78 0.92
CA ILE A 355 20.30 -14.18 1.99
C ILE A 355 20.99 -14.39 3.32
N SER A 356 21.20 -13.30 4.05
CA SER A 356 21.74 -13.32 5.40
C SER A 356 20.62 -13.19 6.42
N MET A 357 20.56 -14.08 7.40
CA MET A 357 19.55 -14.09 8.46
C MET A 357 20.16 -13.87 9.83
N LYS A 358 19.58 -13.00 10.65
CA LYS A 358 20.08 -12.73 12.03
C LYS A 358 18.94 -12.83 13.04
N GLY A 359 18.96 -13.89 13.85
CA GLY A 359 17.96 -14.11 14.89
C GLY A 359 16.54 -14.18 14.33
N VAL A 360 16.38 -14.86 13.19
CA VAL A 360 15.07 -15.04 12.54
C VAL A 360 14.40 -16.26 13.16
N ALA A 361 13.16 -16.14 13.65
CA ALA A 361 12.54 -17.26 14.38
C ALA A 361 12.31 -18.49 13.50
N ASN A 362 11.80 -18.32 12.28
CA ASN A 362 11.55 -19.40 11.33
C ASN A 362 12.17 -19.06 9.96
N PRO A 363 13.46 -19.36 9.74
CA PRO A 363 14.24 -18.93 8.57
C PRO A 363 13.64 -19.30 7.20
N ILE A 364 13.32 -20.57 6.95
CA ILE A 364 12.80 -21.04 5.66
C ILE A 364 11.51 -21.83 5.90
N ILE A 365 10.40 -21.40 5.28
CA ILE A 365 9.11 -22.05 5.42
C ILE A 365 8.44 -22.23 4.05
N ILE A 366 7.95 -23.45 3.80
CA ILE A 366 6.83 -23.72 2.91
C ILE A 366 5.72 -24.32 3.80
N ASP A 367 4.56 -23.68 3.83
CA ASP A 367 3.41 -24.10 4.62
C ASP A 367 2.14 -24.15 3.76
N GLN A 368 1.79 -25.35 3.31
CA GLN A 368 0.54 -25.62 2.60
C GLN A 368 -0.61 -26.06 3.52
N MET A 369 -0.45 -25.90 4.84
CA MET A 369 -1.46 -26.16 5.85
C MET A 369 -1.91 -24.85 6.53
N TYR A 370 -1.68 -23.71 5.85
CA TYR A 370 -1.83 -22.39 6.45
C TYR A 370 -3.26 -22.14 6.94
N CYS A 371 -3.38 -21.82 8.23
CA CYS A 371 -4.62 -21.49 8.92
C CYS A 371 -4.34 -20.37 9.94
N PRO A 372 -4.64 -19.10 9.61
CA PRO A 372 -4.36 -17.98 10.50
C PRO A 372 -5.44 -17.73 11.57
N TYR A 373 -6.47 -18.59 11.65
CA TYR A 373 -7.59 -18.42 12.58
C TYR A 373 -7.58 -19.52 13.65
N VAL A 374 -8.28 -19.26 14.76
CA VAL A 374 -8.39 -20.18 15.92
C VAL A 374 -8.86 -21.58 15.49
N SER A 375 -9.76 -21.65 14.51
CA SER A 375 -10.16 -22.90 13.90
C SER A 375 -10.37 -22.72 12.39
N CYS A 376 -10.02 -23.75 11.63
CA CYS A 376 -10.35 -23.87 10.22
C CYS A 376 -11.29 -25.08 10.05
N PRO A 377 -12.50 -24.88 9.50
CA PRO A 377 -13.57 -25.88 9.55
C PRO A 377 -13.33 -27.13 8.67
N SER A 378 -12.32 -27.10 7.79
CA SER A 378 -11.97 -28.21 6.91
C SER A 378 -10.46 -28.43 6.93
N GLN A 379 -10.05 -29.68 7.12
CA GLN A 379 -8.65 -30.14 6.99
C GLN A 379 -8.34 -30.66 5.58
N ALA A 380 -9.20 -30.35 4.58
CA ALA A 380 -8.92 -30.74 3.21
C ALA A 380 -7.57 -30.18 2.76
N PRO A 381 -6.79 -30.93 1.98
CA PRO A 381 -5.46 -30.51 1.56
C PRO A 381 -5.51 -29.24 0.69
N SER A 382 -4.46 -28.44 0.74
CA SER A 382 -4.28 -27.36 -0.25
C SER A 382 -4.15 -27.94 -1.65
N ARG A 383 -4.79 -27.28 -2.62
CA ARG A 383 -4.79 -27.59 -4.06
C ARG A 383 -3.90 -26.64 -4.87
N VAL A 384 -3.19 -25.73 -4.19
CA VAL A 384 -2.17 -24.87 -4.81
C VAL A 384 -0.95 -25.72 -5.15
N LYS A 385 -0.52 -25.70 -6.40
CA LYS A 385 0.66 -26.44 -6.85
C LYS A 385 1.92 -25.60 -6.60
N ILE A 386 2.89 -26.15 -5.89
CA ILE A 386 4.19 -25.50 -5.67
C ILE A 386 5.26 -26.28 -6.43
N SER A 387 5.98 -25.61 -7.34
CA SER A 387 7.12 -26.23 -8.03
C SER A 387 8.27 -25.30 -8.33
N ASP A 388 9.45 -25.87 -8.54
CA ASP A 388 10.64 -25.15 -9.01
C ASP A 388 11.03 -24.02 -8.06
N ILE A 389 11.24 -24.41 -6.80
CA ILE A 389 11.62 -23.52 -5.71
C ILE A 389 13.09 -23.74 -5.38
N PHE A 390 13.89 -22.69 -5.42
CA PHE A 390 15.33 -22.75 -5.23
C PHE A 390 15.76 -21.84 -4.08
N PHE A 391 16.25 -22.44 -3.00
CA PHE A 391 16.93 -21.76 -1.91
C PHE A 391 18.44 -21.94 -2.11
N ARG A 392 19.20 -20.85 -2.24
CA ARG A 392 20.64 -20.89 -2.55
C ARG A 392 21.43 -19.93 -1.66
N ASP A 393 22.53 -20.38 -1.08
CA ASP A 393 23.45 -19.51 -0.34
C ASP A 393 22.72 -18.70 0.76
N ILE A 394 21.95 -19.41 1.59
CA ILE A 394 21.22 -18.82 2.71
C ILE A 394 21.98 -19.12 3.99
N ARG A 395 22.39 -18.08 4.72
CA ARG A 395 23.24 -18.23 5.91
C ARG A 395 22.78 -17.39 7.08
N GLY A 396 23.13 -17.80 8.30
CA GLY A 396 22.98 -16.98 9.48
C GLY A 396 22.42 -17.71 10.69
N THR A 397 21.54 -17.06 11.46
CA THR A 397 21.04 -17.60 12.73
C THR A 397 19.51 -17.65 12.82
N SER A 398 19.03 -18.78 13.37
CA SER A 398 17.64 -19.04 13.74
C SER A 398 17.42 -18.72 15.22
N ALA A 399 16.33 -18.06 15.56
CA ALA A 399 15.92 -17.82 16.95
C ALA A 399 15.05 -18.96 17.53
N THR A 400 14.65 -19.94 16.72
CA THR A 400 14.03 -21.19 17.19
C THR A 400 14.78 -22.41 16.68
N PRO A 401 14.61 -23.61 17.30
CA PRO A 401 15.34 -24.81 16.90
C PRO A 401 15.10 -25.24 15.46
N VAL A 402 13.86 -25.14 14.96
CA VAL A 402 13.48 -25.57 13.62
C VAL A 402 13.79 -24.45 12.62
N ALA A 403 14.87 -24.62 11.85
CA ALA A 403 15.33 -23.60 10.90
C ALA A 403 14.71 -23.74 9.50
N VAL A 404 14.31 -24.95 9.11
CA VAL A 404 13.73 -25.25 7.80
C VAL A 404 12.46 -26.07 7.97
N THR A 405 11.34 -25.57 7.46
CA THR A 405 10.04 -26.24 7.52
C THR A 405 9.45 -26.35 6.12
N LEU A 406 9.33 -27.57 5.58
CA LEU A 406 8.76 -27.84 4.26
C LEU A 406 7.48 -28.68 4.40
N LYS A 407 6.38 -28.04 4.80
CA LYS A 407 5.05 -28.62 4.98
C LYS A 407 4.27 -28.57 3.66
N CYS A 408 4.49 -29.55 2.78
CA CYS A 408 3.77 -29.63 1.53
C CYS A 408 2.46 -30.43 1.67
N SER A 409 1.49 -30.12 0.80
CA SER A 409 0.16 -30.69 0.80
C SER A 409 0.18 -32.15 0.34
N ARG A 410 -0.59 -33.03 0.99
CA ARG A 410 -0.82 -34.40 0.49
C ARG A 410 -1.58 -34.42 -0.84
N GLY A 411 -2.48 -33.44 -1.05
CA GLY A 411 -3.28 -33.32 -2.27
C GLY A 411 -2.57 -32.63 -3.43
N ALA A 412 -1.49 -31.90 -3.14
CA ALA A 412 -0.63 -31.27 -4.13
C ALA A 412 0.83 -31.21 -3.63
N PRO A 413 1.55 -32.36 -3.55
CA PRO A 413 2.93 -32.40 -3.07
C PRO A 413 3.85 -31.44 -3.84
N CYS A 414 4.77 -30.78 -3.14
CA CYS A 414 5.71 -29.87 -3.77
C CYS A 414 6.65 -30.63 -4.71
N ARG A 415 6.97 -30.03 -5.86
CA ARG A 415 7.85 -30.63 -6.87
C ARG A 415 9.10 -29.79 -7.07
N ASN A 416 10.26 -30.43 -7.25
CA ASN A 416 11.52 -29.75 -7.56
C ASN A 416 11.87 -28.60 -6.58
N VAL A 417 11.81 -28.90 -5.27
CA VAL A 417 12.31 -28.00 -4.22
C VAL A 417 13.79 -28.29 -4.02
N ASN A 418 14.62 -27.26 -4.12
CA ASN A 418 16.08 -27.38 -4.09
C ASN A 418 16.66 -26.48 -3.00
N LEU A 419 17.54 -27.04 -2.18
CA LEU A 419 18.32 -26.33 -1.17
C LEU A 419 19.80 -26.51 -1.50
N HIS A 420 20.50 -25.40 -1.73
CA HIS A 420 21.93 -25.37 -2.04
C HIS A 420 22.63 -24.41 -1.07
N ASN A 421 23.67 -24.87 -0.38
CA ASN A 421 24.42 -24.06 0.59
C ASN A 421 23.52 -23.33 1.60
N VAL A 422 22.77 -24.09 2.41
CA VAL A 422 21.96 -23.56 3.51
C VAL A 422 22.71 -23.78 4.81
N HIS A 423 23.02 -22.70 5.53
CA HIS A 423 23.85 -22.71 6.74
C HIS A 423 23.24 -21.82 7.84
N LEU A 424 22.32 -22.38 8.61
CA LEU A 424 21.52 -21.72 9.64
C LEU A 424 21.80 -22.35 11.01
N ARG A 425 22.34 -21.55 11.94
CA ARG A 425 22.63 -21.97 13.32
C ARG A 425 21.51 -21.54 14.25
N TYR A 426 21.05 -22.44 15.12
CA TYR A 426 20.17 -22.03 16.20
C TYR A 426 20.96 -21.26 17.27
N THR A 427 20.42 -20.14 17.74
CA THR A 427 21.07 -19.30 18.76
C THR A 427 21.05 -19.92 20.16
N GLY A 428 20.21 -20.92 20.43
CA GLY A 428 20.12 -21.59 21.72
C GLY A 428 21.18 -22.67 21.96
N GLY A 429 22.25 -22.72 21.16
CA GLY A 429 23.43 -23.55 21.40
C GLY A 429 23.36 -24.98 20.85
N SER A 430 22.17 -25.58 20.74
CA SER A 430 21.99 -26.87 20.06
C SER A 430 22.01 -26.72 18.53
N ALA A 431 22.12 -27.84 17.81
CA ALA A 431 22.01 -27.86 16.36
C ALA A 431 20.59 -27.45 15.93
N ALA A 432 20.49 -26.66 14.86
CA ALA A 432 19.21 -26.40 14.21
C ALA A 432 18.67 -27.68 13.52
N THR A 433 17.36 -27.80 13.42
CA THR A 433 16.68 -28.94 12.78
C THR A 433 15.88 -28.52 11.55
N ALA A 434 15.49 -29.50 10.74
CA ALA A 434 14.60 -29.36 9.60
C ALA A 434 13.40 -30.32 9.73
N GLU A 435 12.24 -29.90 9.26
CA GLU A 435 11.02 -30.72 9.24
C GLU A 435 10.39 -30.70 7.85
N CYS A 436 10.01 -31.87 7.32
CA CYS A 436 9.46 -31.98 5.97
C CYS A 436 8.29 -32.96 5.88
N TRP A 437 7.31 -32.62 5.04
CA TRP A 437 6.13 -33.44 4.75
C TRP A 437 5.79 -33.37 3.27
N ASN A 438 5.53 -34.53 2.66
CA ASN A 438 5.06 -34.65 1.27
C ASN A 438 5.93 -33.89 0.26
N VAL A 439 7.26 -33.94 0.46
CA VAL A 439 8.24 -33.32 -0.43
C VAL A 439 9.48 -34.20 -0.51
N LYS A 440 10.00 -34.36 -1.73
CA LYS A 440 11.33 -34.94 -1.97
C LYS A 440 12.25 -33.81 -2.41
N ALA A 441 12.81 -33.09 -1.44
CA ALA A 441 13.69 -31.98 -1.72
C ALA A 441 15.07 -32.48 -2.17
N ARG A 442 15.74 -31.69 -3.02
CA ARG A 442 17.11 -31.95 -3.46
C ARG A 442 18.05 -31.05 -2.67
N TYR A 443 19.09 -31.66 -2.12
CA TYR A 443 20.07 -30.98 -1.27
C TYR A 443 21.45 -31.06 -1.94
N SER A 444 22.23 -29.99 -1.84
CA SER A 444 23.60 -29.94 -2.38
C SER A 444 24.46 -28.92 -1.65
N GLY A 445 25.78 -29.13 -1.62
CA GLY A 445 26.70 -28.28 -0.88
C GLY A 445 26.46 -28.34 0.64
N ILE A 446 26.74 -27.25 1.36
CA ILE A 446 26.58 -27.20 2.82
C ILE A 446 25.10 -27.29 3.19
N GLN A 447 24.77 -28.18 4.14
CA GLN A 447 23.43 -28.33 4.69
C GLN A 447 23.46 -28.33 6.21
N MET A 448 23.06 -27.21 6.79
CA MET A 448 22.82 -27.06 8.21
C MET A 448 21.60 -26.15 8.36
N PRO A 449 20.46 -26.63 8.86
CA PRO A 449 20.22 -27.95 9.46
C PRO A 449 20.42 -29.13 8.51
N ALA A 450 20.55 -30.34 9.07
CA ALA A 450 20.66 -31.57 8.28
C ALA A 450 19.42 -31.75 7.37
N PRO A 451 19.59 -32.35 6.17
CA PRO A 451 18.47 -32.62 5.27
C PRO A 451 17.34 -33.45 5.89
N CYS A 452 16.11 -33.23 5.40
CA CYS A 452 15.02 -34.17 5.64
C CYS A 452 15.19 -35.37 4.71
N HIS A 453 15.14 -36.58 5.26
CA HIS A 453 15.22 -37.82 4.49
C HIS A 453 13.83 -38.44 4.25
#